data_AF-A0A2E3H9I0-F1
#
_entry.id   AF-A0A2E3H9I0-F1
#
_cell.length_a   1.000
_cell.length_b   1.000
_cell.length_c   1.000
_cell.angle_alpha   90.00
_cell.angle_beta   90.00
_cell.angle_gamma   90.00
#
_symmetry.space_group_name_H-M   'P 1'
#
loop_
_entity.id
_entity.type
_entity.pdbx_description
1 polymer ?
#
loop_
_entity_poly.entity_id
_entity_poly.type
_entity_poly.pdbx_seq_one_letter_code
_entity_poly.pdbx_strand_id
1 'polypeptide(L)'
;MKRKHLEGREACPLLPRVDRVLTAEVTAVFKRSYNVDFYLAALRYAQSLWLEGKAAQALLQLNKSLMAELSGGEDAVLAWPLPYAAKCWVMENCPADEFLGNPVRHYQHLATRMRGPRSELRRWRAWACFHLAEAVVGQEANPRDQLQITREGVEIPGFDEVLAHLARLGIPREEDLVREVAAGRGVGSSGGDFRP
;
A
#
# COMPACT_ATOMS: atom_id res chain seq x y z
N MET A 1 8.04 26.33 -10.11
CA MET A 1 9.17 25.38 -10.27
C MET A 1 8.74 24.28 -11.23
N LYS A 2 9.50 24.02 -12.30
CA LYS A 2 9.16 22.99 -13.31
C LYS A 2 9.36 21.61 -12.68
N ARG A 3 8.35 20.75 -12.70
CA ARG A 3 8.47 19.36 -12.20
C ARG A 3 9.45 18.60 -13.10
N LYS A 4 10.36 17.84 -12.49
CA LYS A 4 11.32 16.97 -13.18
C LYS A 4 11.58 15.72 -12.34
N HIS A 5 11.91 14.61 -12.99
CA HIS A 5 12.49 13.46 -12.30
C HIS A 5 13.90 13.83 -11.80
N LEU A 6 14.26 13.29 -10.64
CA LEU A 6 15.57 13.45 -10.03
C LEU A 6 16.59 12.61 -10.80
N GLU A 7 17.70 13.23 -11.18
CA GLU A 7 18.80 12.53 -11.85
C GLU A 7 19.39 11.47 -10.92
N GLY A 8 19.61 10.26 -11.43
CA GLY A 8 20.18 9.15 -10.66
C GLY A 8 19.22 8.45 -9.68
N ARG A 9 17.97 8.91 -9.52
CA ARG A 9 16.99 8.19 -8.68
C ARG A 9 16.60 6.87 -9.35
N GLU A 10 16.84 5.77 -8.65
CA GLU A 10 16.45 4.44 -9.12
C GLU A 10 14.92 4.31 -9.21
N ALA A 11 14.45 3.77 -10.33
CA ALA A 11 13.06 3.40 -10.55
C ALA A 11 12.65 2.22 -9.66
N CYS A 12 11.47 2.26 -9.04
CA CYS A 12 10.93 1.06 -8.38
C CYS A 12 10.76 -0.05 -9.43
N PRO A 13 11.41 -1.22 -9.28
CA PRO A 13 11.37 -2.29 -10.28
C PRO A 13 10.03 -3.01 -10.30
N LEU A 14 9.22 -2.83 -9.26
CA LEU A 14 7.89 -3.44 -9.08
C LEU A 14 6.76 -2.58 -9.66
N LEU A 15 7.10 -1.48 -10.32
CA LEU A 15 6.15 -0.57 -10.96
C LEU A 15 6.47 -0.41 -12.45
N PRO A 16 5.46 -0.10 -13.29
CA PRO A 16 5.68 0.18 -14.69
C PRO A 16 6.64 1.36 -14.87
N ARG A 17 7.59 1.22 -15.80
CA ARG A 17 8.52 2.30 -16.17
C ARG A 17 7.76 3.51 -16.72
N VAL A 18 8.31 4.70 -16.47
CA VAL A 18 7.81 5.97 -16.97
C VAL A 18 8.98 6.85 -17.41
N ASP A 19 8.89 7.41 -18.61
CA ASP A 19 9.97 8.21 -19.21
C ASP A 19 9.74 9.72 -19.10
N ARG A 20 8.60 10.11 -18.51
CA ARG A 20 8.20 11.52 -18.34
C ARG A 20 7.51 11.75 -17.01
N VAL A 21 7.55 12.99 -16.55
CA VAL A 21 6.76 13.42 -15.40
C VAL A 21 5.28 13.30 -15.71
N LEU A 22 4.54 12.64 -14.83
CA LEU A 22 3.10 12.53 -14.88
C LEU A 22 2.45 13.47 -13.83
N THR A 23 1.27 13.95 -14.16
CA THR A 23 0.45 14.80 -13.30
C THR A 23 -0.78 14.03 -12.82
N ALA A 24 -1.54 14.60 -11.89
CA ALA A 24 -2.76 13.97 -11.39
C ALA A 24 -3.81 13.70 -12.50
N GLU A 25 -3.71 14.41 -13.63
CA GLU A 25 -4.59 14.28 -14.80
C GLU A 25 -4.68 12.85 -15.31
N VAL A 26 -3.57 12.10 -15.26
CA VAL A 26 -3.52 10.70 -15.73
C VAL A 26 -4.46 9.78 -14.98
N THR A 27 -4.84 10.14 -13.74
CA THR A 27 -5.85 9.39 -12.97
C THR A 27 -7.17 10.13 -12.86
N ALA A 28 -7.18 11.46 -12.99
CA ALA A 28 -8.40 12.28 -12.89
C ALA A 28 -9.42 11.96 -14.01
N VAL A 29 -8.93 11.60 -15.20
CA VAL A 29 -9.79 11.25 -16.36
C VAL A 29 -10.77 10.12 -16.06
N PHE A 30 -10.41 9.22 -15.15
CA PHE A 30 -11.23 8.07 -14.78
C PHE A 30 -12.38 8.41 -13.82
N LYS A 31 -12.36 9.57 -13.15
CA LYS A 31 -13.37 9.99 -12.16
C LYS A 31 -13.60 8.91 -11.08
N ARG A 32 -14.73 8.20 -11.14
CA ARG A 32 -15.10 7.08 -10.25
C ARG A 32 -15.09 5.71 -10.95
N SER A 33 -14.59 5.65 -12.18
CA SER A 33 -14.33 4.40 -12.87
C SER A 33 -13.00 3.85 -12.36
N TYR A 34 -13.06 2.82 -11.52
CA TYR A 34 -11.88 2.19 -10.95
C TYR A 34 -11.54 0.92 -11.72
N ASN A 35 -11.45 0.97 -13.04
CA ASN A 35 -11.14 -0.20 -13.87
C ASN A 35 -9.63 -0.53 -13.90
N VAL A 36 -9.25 -1.51 -14.72
CA VAL A 36 -7.85 -1.90 -14.92
C VAL A 36 -6.96 -0.80 -15.51
N ASP A 37 -7.50 0.09 -16.34
CA ASP A 37 -6.75 1.22 -16.89
C ASP A 37 -6.44 2.26 -15.79
N PHE A 38 -7.40 2.51 -14.89
CA PHE A 38 -7.17 3.33 -13.70
C PHE A 38 -6.09 2.72 -12.81
N TYR A 39 -6.11 1.40 -12.61
CA TYR A 39 -5.08 0.68 -11.86
C TYR A 39 -3.69 0.95 -12.44
N LEU A 40 -3.51 0.70 -13.73
CA LEU A 40 -2.22 0.87 -14.40
C LEU A 40 -1.77 2.35 -14.44
N ALA A 41 -2.71 3.28 -14.65
CA ALA A 41 -2.43 4.72 -14.59
C ALA A 41 -1.98 5.15 -13.18
N ALA A 42 -2.60 4.60 -12.13
CA ALA A 42 -2.21 4.87 -10.75
C ALA A 42 -0.81 4.31 -10.43
N LEU A 43 -0.46 3.11 -10.90
CA LEU A 43 0.90 2.56 -10.73
C LEU A 43 1.96 3.42 -11.43
N ARG A 44 1.73 3.79 -12.69
CA ARG A 44 2.62 4.69 -13.45
C ARG A 44 2.75 6.05 -12.76
N TYR A 45 1.66 6.59 -12.24
CA TYR A 45 1.71 7.86 -11.55
C TYR A 45 2.48 7.78 -10.24
N ALA A 46 2.32 6.69 -9.48
CA ALA A 46 3.13 6.43 -8.30
C ALA A 46 4.62 6.37 -8.63
N GLN A 47 5.01 5.69 -9.72
CA GLN A 47 6.38 5.67 -10.21
C GLN A 47 6.92 7.07 -10.52
N SER A 48 6.14 7.90 -11.23
CA SER A 48 6.55 9.28 -11.51
C SER A 48 6.74 10.08 -10.22
N LEU A 49 5.84 9.95 -9.24
CA LEU A 49 5.96 10.65 -7.96
C LEU A 49 7.21 10.21 -7.19
N TRP A 50 7.51 8.92 -7.19
CA TRP A 50 8.74 8.38 -6.61
C TRP A 50 9.99 8.99 -7.26
N LEU A 51 10.06 8.99 -8.59
CA LEU A 51 11.17 9.57 -9.35
C LEU A 51 11.31 11.09 -9.15
N GLU A 52 10.28 11.77 -8.65
CA GLU A 52 10.33 13.20 -8.28
C GLU A 52 10.74 13.45 -6.81
N GLY A 53 11.11 12.41 -6.05
CA GLY A 53 11.43 12.52 -4.62
C GLY A 53 10.20 12.69 -3.72
N LYS A 54 9.03 12.22 -4.17
CA LYS A 54 7.75 12.37 -3.46
C LYS A 54 7.26 11.03 -2.93
N ALA A 55 8.08 10.37 -2.11
CA ALA A 55 7.82 9.03 -1.58
C ALA A 55 6.45 8.91 -0.87
N ALA A 56 6.09 9.83 0.03
CA ALA A 56 4.79 9.83 0.69
C ALA A 56 3.62 9.92 -0.33
N GLN A 57 3.74 10.76 -1.36
CA GLN A 57 2.70 10.89 -2.38
C GLN A 57 2.61 9.65 -3.27
N ALA A 58 3.75 9.00 -3.55
CA ALA A 58 3.78 7.72 -4.25
C ALA A 58 3.01 6.64 -3.46
N LEU A 59 3.23 6.52 -2.15
CA LEU A 59 2.48 5.59 -1.29
C LEU A 59 0.96 5.87 -1.31
N LEU A 60 0.56 7.15 -1.24
CA LEU A 60 -0.84 7.54 -1.38
C LEU A 60 -1.42 7.16 -2.73
N GLN A 61 -0.64 7.26 -3.80
CA GLN A 61 -1.09 6.87 -5.13
C GLN A 61 -1.19 5.34 -5.29
N LEU A 62 -0.28 4.57 -4.69
CA LEU A 62 -0.40 3.10 -4.59
C LEU A 62 -1.60 2.68 -3.72
N ASN A 63 -2.05 3.50 -2.77
CA ASN A 63 -3.31 3.24 -2.06
C ASN A 63 -4.52 3.43 -2.96
N LYS A 64 -4.48 4.42 -3.85
CA LYS A 64 -5.55 4.65 -4.81
C LYS A 64 -5.66 3.51 -5.81
N SER A 65 -4.56 2.92 -6.27
CA SER A 65 -4.65 1.78 -7.20
C SER A 65 -5.38 0.58 -6.60
N LEU A 66 -5.33 0.37 -5.28
CA LEU A 66 -6.12 -0.65 -4.57
C LEU A 66 -7.64 -0.39 -4.54
N MET A 67 -8.10 0.75 -5.06
CA MET A 67 -9.52 1.01 -5.31
C MET A 67 -10.04 0.31 -6.58
N ALA A 68 -9.14 -0.21 -7.43
CA ALA A 68 -9.50 -0.85 -8.68
C ALA A 68 -10.40 -2.07 -8.50
N GLU A 69 -11.41 -2.16 -9.35
CA GLU A 69 -12.34 -3.28 -9.58
C GLU A 69 -11.64 -4.23 -10.54
N LEU A 70 -10.97 -5.22 -9.97
CA LEU A 70 -10.14 -6.19 -10.66
C LEU A 70 -10.70 -7.58 -10.39
N SER A 71 -10.59 -8.45 -11.37
CA SER A 71 -10.88 -9.88 -11.28
C SER A 71 -9.63 -10.70 -10.93
N GLY A 72 -8.44 -10.16 -11.21
CA GLY A 72 -7.15 -10.83 -11.01
C GLY A 72 -6.63 -11.56 -12.26
N GLY A 73 -7.47 -11.69 -13.30
CA GLY A 73 -7.10 -12.30 -14.58
C GLY A 73 -6.64 -11.30 -15.64
N GLU A 74 -6.65 -10.00 -15.36
CA GLU A 74 -6.23 -8.98 -16.31
C GLU A 74 -4.71 -9.05 -16.56
N ASP A 75 -4.29 -8.94 -17.82
CA ASP A 75 -2.86 -8.91 -18.20
C ASP A 75 -2.05 -7.87 -17.41
N ALA A 76 -2.66 -6.72 -17.11
CA ALA A 76 -2.02 -5.68 -16.32
C ALA A 76 -1.76 -6.12 -14.87
N VAL A 77 -2.63 -6.94 -14.27
CA VAL A 77 -2.47 -7.45 -12.90
C VAL A 77 -1.49 -8.62 -12.87
N LEU A 78 -1.46 -9.45 -13.91
CA LEU A 78 -0.47 -10.51 -14.07
C LEU A 78 0.94 -9.94 -14.26
N ALA A 79 1.09 -8.88 -15.06
CA ALA A 79 2.36 -8.19 -15.28
C ALA A 79 2.77 -7.32 -14.09
N TRP A 80 1.79 -6.69 -13.42
CA TRP A 80 2.00 -5.80 -12.27
C TRP A 80 1.03 -6.18 -11.14
N PRO A 81 1.42 -7.13 -10.27
CA PRO A 81 0.60 -7.57 -9.15
C PRO A 81 0.20 -6.42 -8.21
N LEU A 82 -0.81 -6.65 -7.38
CA LEU A 82 -1.27 -5.65 -6.40
C LEU A 82 -0.08 -5.08 -5.61
N PRO A 83 -0.05 -3.76 -5.35
CA PRO A 83 1.18 -3.03 -5.02
C PRO A 83 1.69 -3.22 -3.58
N TYR A 84 1.45 -4.36 -2.93
CA TYR A 84 1.98 -4.66 -1.60
C TYR A 84 3.51 -4.64 -1.59
N ALA A 85 4.13 -5.36 -2.53
CA ALA A 85 5.59 -5.40 -2.65
C ALA A 85 6.16 -4.01 -3.01
N ALA A 86 5.52 -3.30 -3.95
CA ALA A 86 5.94 -1.95 -4.34
C ALA A 86 5.86 -0.94 -3.19
N LYS A 87 4.86 -1.04 -2.31
CA LYS A 87 4.76 -0.22 -1.10
C LYS A 87 5.92 -0.47 -0.16
N CYS A 88 6.23 -1.74 0.12
CA CYS A 88 7.38 -2.10 0.96
C CYS A 88 8.67 -1.55 0.36
N TRP A 89 8.90 -1.75 -0.93
CA TRP A 89 10.09 -1.24 -1.60
C TRP A 89 10.21 0.29 -1.47
N VAL A 90 9.13 1.05 -1.67
CA VAL A 90 9.15 2.52 -1.48
C VAL A 90 9.49 2.92 -0.05
N MET A 91 8.98 2.20 0.95
CA MET A 91 9.30 2.47 2.36
C MET A 91 10.75 2.13 2.70
N GLU A 92 11.28 1.02 2.16
CA GLU A 92 12.66 0.54 2.40
C GLU A 92 13.70 1.42 1.72
N ASN A 93 13.39 1.95 0.54
CA ASN A 93 14.34 2.69 -0.29
C ASN A 93 14.19 4.20 -0.17
N CYS A 94 13.26 4.70 0.65
CA CYS A 94 13.07 6.14 0.83
C CYS A 94 14.34 6.74 1.45
N PRO A 95 14.99 7.71 0.79
CA PRO A 95 16.12 8.41 1.39
C PRO A 95 15.74 9.07 2.72
N ALA A 96 16.68 9.12 3.66
CA ALA A 96 16.44 9.66 5.00
C ALA A 96 16.10 11.16 5.01
N ASP A 97 16.48 11.90 3.98
CA ASP A 97 16.18 13.32 3.79
C ASP A 97 14.85 13.58 3.06
N GLU A 98 14.18 12.53 2.57
CA GLU A 98 12.86 12.63 1.95
C GLU A 98 11.73 12.37 2.94
N PHE A 99 10.63 13.09 2.77
CA PHE A 99 9.45 12.92 3.63
C PHE A 99 8.64 11.68 3.24
N LEU A 100 8.64 10.67 4.11
CA LEU A 100 7.78 9.49 4.03
C LEU A 100 6.49 9.62 4.88
N GLY A 101 6.54 10.43 5.94
CA GLY A 101 5.50 10.49 6.97
C GLY A 101 5.58 9.32 7.95
N ASN A 102 4.45 8.97 8.58
CA ASN A 102 4.30 7.76 9.40
C ASN A 102 3.35 6.76 8.69
N PRO A 103 3.88 5.79 7.92
CA PRO A 103 3.06 4.82 7.20
C PRO A 103 2.17 3.97 8.10
N VAL A 104 2.64 3.55 9.27
CA VAL A 104 1.87 2.76 10.24
C VAL A 104 0.60 3.49 10.65
N ARG A 105 0.75 4.73 11.13
CA ARG A 105 -0.37 5.60 11.49
C ARG A 105 -1.29 5.86 10.30
N HIS A 106 -0.72 6.14 9.13
CA HIS A 106 -1.50 6.37 7.90
C HIS A 106 -2.44 5.19 7.60
N TYR A 107 -1.93 3.96 7.64
CA TYR A 107 -2.73 2.77 7.35
C TYR A 107 -3.76 2.43 8.44
N GLN A 108 -3.42 2.66 9.72
CA GLN A 108 -4.37 2.53 10.83
C GLN A 108 -5.59 3.45 10.64
N HIS A 109 -5.34 4.73 10.35
CA HIS A 109 -6.40 5.70 10.07
C HIS A 109 -7.16 5.33 8.78
N LEU A 110 -6.45 4.87 7.75
CA LEU A 110 -7.09 4.46 6.50
C LEU A 110 -8.08 3.32 6.74
N ALA A 111 -7.69 2.27 7.46
CA ALA A 111 -8.52 1.10 7.70
C ALA A 111 -9.80 1.44 8.49
N THR A 112 -9.69 2.31 9.49
CA THR A 112 -10.81 2.69 10.38
C THR A 112 -11.77 3.71 9.77
N ARG A 113 -11.38 4.39 8.68
CA ARG A 113 -12.18 5.44 8.02
C ARG A 113 -12.79 5.01 6.67
N MET A 114 -12.67 3.75 6.27
CA MET A 114 -13.19 3.29 4.97
C MET A 114 -14.71 3.40 4.84
N ARG A 115 -15.14 3.98 3.72
CA ARG A 115 -16.55 4.18 3.32
C ARG A 115 -16.72 3.96 1.81
N GLY A 116 -17.97 3.73 1.39
CA GLY A 116 -18.34 3.59 -0.02
C GLY A 116 -18.17 2.17 -0.57
N PRO A 117 -18.11 2.03 -1.91
CA PRO A 117 -18.03 0.72 -2.56
C PRO A 117 -16.86 -0.12 -2.07
N ARG A 118 -17.13 -1.41 -1.81
CA ARG A 118 -16.17 -2.42 -1.36
C ARG A 118 -15.35 -1.95 -0.15
N SER A 119 -15.96 -1.17 0.75
CA SER A 119 -15.32 -0.62 1.95
C SER A 119 -14.73 -1.71 2.85
N GLU A 120 -15.37 -2.88 2.93
CA GLU A 120 -14.88 -4.03 3.68
C GLU A 120 -13.54 -4.53 3.10
N LEU A 121 -13.49 -4.89 1.81
CA LEU A 121 -12.24 -5.30 1.15
C LEU A 121 -11.17 -4.22 1.30
N ARG A 122 -11.51 -2.95 1.06
CA ARG A 122 -10.56 -1.83 1.18
C ARG A 122 -10.02 -1.65 2.60
N ARG A 123 -10.83 -1.92 3.62
CA ARG A 123 -10.40 -1.94 5.02
C ARG A 123 -9.36 -3.03 5.24
N TRP A 124 -9.62 -4.25 4.77
CA TRP A 124 -8.68 -5.36 4.92
C TRP A 124 -7.38 -5.16 4.14
N ARG A 125 -7.44 -4.58 2.94
CA ARG A 125 -6.25 -4.15 2.19
C ARG A 125 -5.44 -3.10 2.96
N ALA A 126 -6.11 -2.17 3.64
CA ALA A 126 -5.45 -1.17 4.49
C ALA A 126 -4.79 -1.80 5.72
N TRP A 127 -5.44 -2.77 6.37
CA TRP A 127 -4.84 -3.54 7.47
C TRP A 127 -3.65 -4.40 7.01
N ALA A 128 -3.69 -5.00 5.83
CA ALA A 128 -2.53 -5.68 5.26
C ALA A 128 -1.35 -4.71 5.08
N CYS A 129 -1.60 -3.53 4.53
CA CYS A 129 -0.57 -2.50 4.39
C CYS A 129 -0.08 -1.97 5.74
N PHE A 130 -0.92 -1.93 6.78
CA PHE A 130 -0.53 -1.58 8.14
C PHE A 130 0.51 -2.57 8.67
N HIS A 131 0.24 -3.87 8.63
CA HIS A 131 1.17 -4.90 9.10
C HIS A 131 2.48 -4.89 8.33
N LEU A 132 2.41 -4.74 7.00
CA LEU A 132 3.61 -4.60 6.16
C LEU A 132 4.41 -3.34 6.51
N ALA A 133 3.74 -2.21 6.76
CA ALA A 133 4.42 -0.99 7.18
C ALA A 133 5.12 -1.17 8.52
N GLU A 134 4.46 -1.76 9.52
CA GLU A 134 5.06 -2.00 10.84
C GLU A 134 6.35 -2.82 10.75
N ALA A 135 6.34 -3.86 9.92
CA ALA A 135 7.51 -4.70 9.72
C ALA A 135 8.64 -4.02 8.95
N VAL A 136 8.33 -3.09 8.05
CA VAL A 136 9.33 -2.40 7.23
C VAL A 136 9.96 -1.21 7.96
N VAL A 137 9.14 -0.32 8.52
CA VAL A 137 9.64 0.96 9.08
C VAL A 137 9.81 0.95 10.59
N GLY A 138 9.38 -0.13 11.26
CA GLY A 138 9.49 -0.31 12.70
C GLY A 138 8.55 0.58 13.52
N GLN A 139 8.08 0.06 14.65
CA GLN A 139 7.14 0.77 15.53
C GLN A 139 7.79 1.90 16.35
N GLU A 140 9.11 1.86 16.55
CA GLU A 140 9.82 2.90 17.31
C GLU A 140 9.86 4.23 16.54
N ALA A 141 10.26 4.18 15.27
CA ALA A 141 10.29 5.35 14.39
C ALA A 141 8.88 5.73 13.90
N ASN A 142 7.98 4.75 13.76
CA ASN A 142 6.64 4.93 13.20
C ASN A 142 5.58 4.31 14.12
N PRO A 143 5.32 4.92 15.29
CA PRO A 143 4.40 4.35 16.27
C PRO A 143 2.96 4.38 15.75
N ARG A 144 2.18 3.40 16.23
CA ARG A 144 0.72 3.35 16.13
C ARG A 144 0.10 4.61 16.76
N ASP A 145 -1.11 4.98 16.32
CA ASP A 145 -1.86 6.05 16.97
C ASP A 145 -2.58 5.53 18.22
N GLN A 146 -1.88 5.54 19.35
CA GLN A 146 -2.41 5.07 20.62
C GLN A 146 -3.62 5.87 21.10
N LEU A 147 -3.66 7.17 20.78
CA LEU A 147 -4.78 8.03 21.15
C LEU A 147 -6.05 7.59 20.42
N GLN A 148 -5.95 7.26 19.13
CA GLN A 148 -7.06 6.72 18.37
C GLN A 148 -7.52 5.37 18.94
N ILE A 149 -6.60 4.46 19.23
CA ILE A 149 -6.90 3.16 19.81
C ILE A 149 -7.73 3.31 21.09
N THR A 150 -7.25 4.14 22.03
CA THR A 150 -7.92 4.33 23.32
C THR A 150 -9.25 5.08 23.20
N ARG A 151 -9.33 6.14 22.38
CA ARG A 151 -10.54 6.98 22.30
C ARG A 151 -11.65 6.39 21.46
N GLU A 152 -11.30 5.68 20.39
CA GLU A 152 -12.26 5.16 19.42
C GLU A 152 -12.47 3.64 19.58
N GLY A 153 -11.76 2.99 20.50
CA GLY A 153 -11.86 1.55 20.72
C GLY A 153 -11.39 0.75 19.51
N VAL A 154 -10.34 1.20 18.82
CA VAL A 154 -9.86 0.53 17.61
C VAL A 154 -9.18 -0.77 17.98
N GLU A 155 -9.76 -1.88 17.53
CA GLU A 155 -9.13 -3.19 17.54
C GLU A 155 -8.31 -3.37 16.26
N ILE A 156 -7.00 -3.62 16.43
CA ILE A 156 -6.10 -3.92 15.31
C ILE A 156 -6.18 -5.43 15.07
N PRO A 157 -6.68 -5.87 13.89
CA PRO A 157 -6.82 -7.30 13.61
C PRO A 157 -5.47 -7.98 13.48
N GLY A 158 -5.43 -9.27 13.83
CA GLY A 158 -4.22 -10.10 13.66
C GLY A 158 -3.88 -10.28 12.17
N PHE A 159 -2.62 -10.58 11.86
CA PHE A 159 -2.21 -10.75 10.46
C PHE A 159 -2.93 -11.91 9.77
N ASP A 160 -3.10 -13.06 10.45
CA ASP A 160 -3.82 -14.21 9.90
C ASP A 160 -5.31 -13.92 9.63
N GLU A 161 -5.93 -13.11 10.49
CA GLU A 161 -7.31 -12.64 10.29
C GLU A 161 -7.40 -11.78 9.02
N VAL A 162 -6.45 -10.85 8.84
CA VAL A 162 -6.38 -10.03 7.63
C VAL A 162 -6.24 -10.91 6.38
N LEU A 163 -5.36 -11.92 6.41
CA LEU A 163 -5.18 -12.85 5.28
C LEU A 163 -6.46 -13.64 4.99
N ALA A 164 -7.16 -14.15 6.01
CA ALA A 164 -8.42 -14.87 5.83
C ALA A 164 -9.50 -13.99 5.17
N HIS A 165 -9.58 -12.71 5.55
CA HIS A 165 -10.51 -11.77 4.93
C HIS A 165 -10.11 -11.42 3.49
N LEU A 166 -8.83 -11.28 3.19
CA LEU A 166 -8.36 -11.06 1.82
C LEU A 166 -8.64 -12.28 0.92
N ALA A 167 -8.42 -13.50 1.41
CA ALA A 167 -8.74 -14.72 0.66
C ALA A 167 -10.23 -14.81 0.31
N ARG A 168 -11.11 -14.33 1.21
CA ARG A 168 -12.56 -14.35 1.01
C ARG A 168 -13.08 -13.22 0.10
N LEU A 169 -12.51 -12.03 0.19
CA LEU A 169 -13.07 -10.81 -0.41
C LEU A 169 -12.27 -10.27 -1.60
N GLY A 170 -10.99 -10.61 -1.68
CA GLY A 170 -10.04 -10.09 -2.66
C GLY A 170 -10.13 -10.77 -4.02
N ILE A 171 -9.15 -10.46 -4.87
CA ILE A 171 -8.93 -11.25 -6.09
C ILE A 171 -8.40 -12.65 -5.72
N PRO A 172 -8.49 -13.65 -6.61
CA PRO A 172 -7.95 -14.97 -6.33
C PRO A 172 -6.48 -14.91 -5.89
N ARG A 173 -6.19 -15.53 -4.74
CA ARG A 173 -4.85 -15.61 -4.13
C ARG A 173 -4.22 -14.27 -3.74
N GLU A 174 -5.05 -13.24 -3.48
CA GLU A 174 -4.56 -11.95 -2.97
C GLU A 174 -3.81 -12.09 -1.63
N GLU A 175 -4.25 -12.99 -0.76
CA GLU A 175 -3.60 -13.33 0.51
C GLU A 175 -2.20 -13.91 0.30
N ASP A 176 -1.97 -14.66 -0.78
CA ASP A 176 -0.66 -15.24 -1.09
C ASP A 176 0.34 -14.13 -1.44
N LEU A 177 -0.10 -13.11 -2.20
CA LEU A 177 0.72 -11.94 -2.50
C LEU A 177 1.15 -11.22 -1.22
N VAL A 178 0.24 -11.06 -0.26
CA VAL A 178 0.55 -10.41 1.02
C VAL A 178 1.49 -11.28 1.85
N ARG A 179 1.25 -12.59 1.91
CA ARG A 179 2.06 -13.55 2.66
C ARG A 179 3.50 -13.61 2.13
N GLU A 180 3.68 -13.63 0.82
CA GLU A 180 5.00 -13.65 0.18
C GLU A 180 5.81 -12.41 0.55
N VAL A 181 5.18 -11.22 0.51
CA VAL A 181 5.85 -9.97 0.91
C VAL A 181 6.18 -9.96 2.41
N ALA A 182 5.30 -10.52 3.24
CA ALA A 182 5.48 -10.63 4.69
C ALA A 182 6.59 -11.61 5.12
N ALA A 183 6.77 -12.72 4.39
CA ALA A 183 7.70 -13.80 4.77
C ALA A 183 9.15 -13.33 4.92
N GLY A 184 9.59 -12.35 4.14
CA GLY A 184 10.92 -11.75 4.24
C GLY A 184 11.06 -10.68 5.33
N ARG A 185 9.99 -10.37 6.08
CA ARG A 185 9.87 -9.17 6.94
C ARG A 185 9.40 -9.48 8.36
N GLY A 186 9.20 -10.74 8.72
CA GLY A 186 8.83 -11.14 10.09
C GLY A 186 7.41 -10.77 10.50
N VAL A 187 6.49 -10.60 9.53
CA VAL A 187 5.07 -10.37 9.84
C VAL A 187 4.41 -11.73 10.19
N GLY A 188 4.13 -11.95 11.48
CA GLY A 188 3.63 -13.21 12.06
C GLY A 188 4.78 -14.17 12.39
N SER A 189 4.97 -14.68 13.62
CA SER A 189 3.99 -15.24 14.55
C SER A 189 3.99 -14.56 15.94
N SER A 190 2.81 -14.15 16.40
CA SER A 190 2.52 -14.06 17.84
C SER A 190 1.56 -15.18 18.22
N GLY A 191 2.08 -16.41 18.20
CA GLY A 191 1.49 -17.55 18.90
C GLY A 191 1.95 -17.51 20.35
N GLY A 192 1.00 -17.52 21.29
CA GLY A 192 1.22 -17.18 22.68
C GLY A 192 2.26 -18.02 23.41
N ASP A 193 3.09 -17.35 24.19
CA ASP A 193 3.88 -17.95 25.25
C ASP A 193 3.05 -17.88 26.54
N PHE A 194 2.10 -18.81 26.70
CA PHE A 194 1.54 -19.14 28.00
C PHE A 194 2.53 -20.10 28.67
N ARG A 195 3.29 -19.58 29.64
CA ARG A 195 4.10 -20.42 30.55
C ARG A 195 3.34 -20.63 31.85
N PRO A 196 3.48 -21.82 32.47
CA PRO A 196 2.57 -22.36 33.49
C PRO A 196 2.57 -21.57 34.80
#